data_AF-A0A5Q0TSW9-F1
#
_entry.id   AF-A0A5Q0TSW9-F1
#
_cell.length_a   1.000
_cell.length_b   1.000
_cell.length_c   1.000
_cell.angle_alpha   90.00
_cell.angle_beta   90.00
_cell.angle_gamma   90.00
#
_symmetry.space_group_name_H-M   'P 1'
#
loop_
_entity.id
_entity.type
_entity.pdbx_description
1 polymer ?
#
loop_
_entity_poly.entity_id
_entity_poly.type
_entity_poly.pdbx_seq_one_letter_code
_entity_poly.pdbx_strand_id
1 'polypeptide(L)'
;GFFIQRHAKIFTTMTAAVINLIIIMILTRIYAKIAVYLTNMENPRTQTEYEDSYTFKIFFFDKFHNWWRQRSHRALTRDLSKPHMAWEQDYHLQDPGRLALFDEYLEMILQYGFVTLFVAAFPLAPLFALLNNIAEIRLDAYKMVTQARRPL
;
A
#
# COMPACT_ATOMS: atom_id res chain seq x y z
N GLY A 1 34.86 12.23 26.59
CA GLY A 1 34.05 11.00 26.41
C GLY A 1 33.57 10.88 24.98
N PHE A 2 34.28 10.15 24.13
CA PHE A 2 34.01 10.01 22.69
C PHE A 2 32.85 9.03 22.39
N PHE A 3 32.65 8.05 23.28
CA PHE A 3 31.63 7.00 23.12
C PHE A 3 30.20 7.53 23.26
N ILE A 4 29.96 8.41 24.23
CA ILE A 4 28.64 9.03 24.47
C ILE A 4 28.23 9.90 23.27
N GLN A 5 29.15 10.67 22.69
CA GLN A 5 28.84 11.53 21.55
C GLN A 5 28.56 10.76 20.26
N ARG A 6 29.23 9.62 20.02
CA ARG A 6 28.97 8.78 18.83
C ARG A 6 27.58 8.14 18.88
N HIS A 7 27.17 7.65 20.04
CA HIS A 7 25.83 7.10 20.23
C HIS A 7 24.78 8.21 20.18
N ALA A 8 25.03 9.35 20.83
CA ALA A 8 24.13 10.50 20.81
C ALA A 8 23.82 10.98 19.39
N LYS A 9 24.81 11.03 18.47
CA LYS A 9 24.58 11.42 17.07
C LYS A 9 23.69 10.45 16.29
N ILE A 10 23.82 9.14 16.53
CA ILE A 10 22.96 8.14 15.89
C ILE A 10 21.54 8.26 16.46
N PHE A 11 21.39 8.41 17.77
CA PHE A 11 20.08 8.59 18.39
C PHE A 11 19.38 9.87 17.93
N THR A 12 20.09 11.01 17.84
CA THR A 12 19.47 12.27 17.38
C THR A 12 19.08 12.23 15.91
N THR A 13 19.87 11.60 15.04
CA THR A 13 19.52 11.45 13.62
C THR A 13 18.33 10.50 13.43
N MET A 14 18.28 9.41 14.19
CA MET A 14 17.14 8.50 14.19
C MET A 14 15.86 9.16 14.71
N THR A 15 15.91 9.88 15.84
CA THR A 15 14.74 10.57 16.37
C THR A 15 14.29 11.72 15.46
N ALA A 16 15.21 12.46 14.86
CA ALA A 16 14.90 13.49 13.87
C ALA A 16 14.19 12.89 12.64
N ALA A 17 14.65 11.74 12.13
CA ALA A 17 13.99 11.04 11.03
C ALA A 17 12.56 10.59 11.40
N VAL A 18 12.37 10.07 12.62
CA VAL A 18 11.05 9.66 13.12
C VAL A 18 10.11 10.87 13.27
N ILE A 19 10.59 11.97 13.84
CA ILE A 19 9.81 13.20 13.98
C ILE A 19 9.45 13.77 12.61
N ASN A 20 10.41 13.81 11.68
CA ASN A 20 10.17 14.25 10.31
C ASN A 20 9.10 13.38 9.63
N LEU A 21 9.16 12.06 9.82
CA LEU A 21 8.16 11.13 9.30
C LEU A 21 6.77 11.42 9.90
N ILE A 22 6.67 11.67 11.21
CA ILE A 22 5.40 12.04 11.87
C ILE A 22 4.85 13.35 11.31
N ILE A 23 5.71 14.35 11.11
CA ILE A 23 5.32 15.65 10.54
C ILE A 23 4.80 15.46 9.10
N ILE A 24 5.53 14.72 8.26
CA ILE A 24 5.09 14.41 6.90
C ILE A 24 3.74 13.70 6.93
N MET A 25 3.55 12.70 7.78
CA MET A 25 2.26 12.00 7.93
C MET A 25 1.10 12.93 8.31
N ILE A 26 1.33 13.89 9.21
CA ILE A 26 0.31 14.88 9.62
C ILE A 26 0.05 15.88 8.48
N LEU A 27 1.10 16.37 7.82
CA LEU A 27 0.99 17.32 6.73
C LEU A 27 0.25 16.72 5.53
N THR A 28 0.53 15.46 5.18
CA THR A 28 -0.21 14.72 4.13
C THR A 28 -1.69 14.62 4.46
N ARG A 29 -2.08 14.43 5.73
CA ARG A 29 -3.49 14.40 6.15
C ARG A 29 -4.19 15.73 5.93
N ILE A 30 -3.53 16.82 6.29
CA ILE A 30 -4.04 18.18 6.11
C ILE A 30 -4.13 18.50 4.61
N TYR A 31 -3.09 18.17 3.84
CA TYR A 31 -3.05 18.39 2.40
C TYR A 31 -4.16 17.62 1.68
N ALA A 32 -4.42 16.36 2.00
CA ALA A 32 -5.52 15.59 1.43
C ALA A 32 -6.89 16.22 1.73
N LYS A 33 -7.09 16.74 2.94
CA LYS A 33 -8.33 17.46 3.30
C LYS A 33 -8.50 18.75 2.52
N ILE A 34 -7.42 19.50 2.33
CA ILE A 34 -7.42 20.74 1.54
C ILE A 34 -7.63 20.43 0.05
N ALA A 35 -6.98 19.40 -0.49
CA ALA A 35 -7.14 18.95 -1.86
C ALA A 35 -8.62 18.61 -2.12
N VAL A 36 -9.23 17.76 -1.28
CA VAL A 36 -10.67 17.45 -1.39
C VAL A 36 -11.54 18.69 -1.26
N TYR A 37 -11.19 19.63 -0.38
CA TYR A 37 -11.94 20.88 -0.24
C TYR A 37 -11.88 21.73 -1.52
N LEU A 38 -10.70 21.91 -2.11
CA LEU A 38 -10.51 22.64 -3.37
C LEU A 38 -11.15 21.91 -4.56
N THR A 39 -10.98 20.59 -4.65
CA THR A 39 -11.56 19.73 -5.68
C THR A 39 -13.09 19.75 -5.63
N ASN A 40 -13.71 19.72 -4.44
CA ASN A 40 -15.16 19.87 -4.31
C ASN A 40 -15.65 21.26 -4.74
N MET A 41 -14.80 22.30 -4.69
CA MET A 41 -15.13 23.63 -5.22
C MET A 41 -15.07 23.68 -6.76
N GLU A 42 -14.38 22.74 -7.42
CA GLU A 42 -14.29 22.64 -8.89
C GLU A 42 -15.41 21.80 -9.55
N ASN A 43 -16.34 21.25 -8.78
CA ASN A 43 -17.47 20.40 -9.23
C ASN A 43 -17.10 19.22 -10.18
N PRO A 44 -16.28 18.26 -9.74
CA PRO A 44 -15.97 17.04 -10.49
C PRO A 44 -17.06 15.97 -10.36
N ARG A 45 -17.31 15.21 -11.44
CA ARG A 45 -18.40 14.22 -11.57
C ARG A 45 -18.05 12.76 -11.20
N THR A 46 -16.88 12.45 -10.64
CA THR A 46 -16.45 11.04 -10.45
C THR A 46 -15.65 10.80 -9.15
N GLN A 47 -16.04 9.76 -8.40
CA GLN A 47 -15.57 9.38 -7.05
C GLN A 47 -14.21 8.65 -7.01
N THR A 48 -13.44 8.68 -8.09
CA THR A 48 -12.27 7.81 -8.26
C THR A 48 -10.98 8.35 -7.60
N GLU A 49 -10.89 9.65 -7.31
CA GLU A 49 -9.70 10.26 -6.69
C GLU A 49 -9.70 10.22 -5.14
N TYR A 50 -10.76 9.69 -4.52
CA TYR A 50 -10.87 9.57 -3.06
C TYR A 50 -10.13 8.35 -2.51
N GLU A 51 -9.95 7.30 -3.31
CA GLU A 51 -9.41 6.01 -2.86
C GLU A 51 -7.86 5.90 -2.94
N ASP A 52 -7.18 6.80 -3.67
CA ASP A 52 -5.73 6.69 -3.92
C ASP A 52 -4.82 7.34 -2.87
N SER A 53 -5.36 8.09 -1.91
CA SER A 53 -4.53 8.97 -1.09
C SER A 53 -4.07 8.37 0.24
N TYR A 54 -3.46 7.17 0.27
CA TYR A 54 -2.60 6.75 1.40
C TYR A 54 -1.54 5.71 1.02
N THR A 55 -0.65 6.03 0.08
CA THR A 55 0.36 5.12 -0.53
C THR A 55 1.08 4.17 0.44
N PHE A 56 1.60 4.65 1.58
CA PHE A 56 2.33 3.78 2.51
C PHE A 56 1.42 3.06 3.52
N LYS A 57 0.34 3.73 3.96
CA LYS A 57 -0.55 3.18 4.98
C LYS A 57 -1.51 2.16 4.37
N ILE A 58 -1.99 2.38 3.15
CA ILE A 58 -2.76 1.38 2.40
C ILE A 58 -1.89 0.18 2.09
N PHE A 59 -0.69 0.35 1.52
CA PHE A 59 0.09 -0.81 1.07
C PHE A 59 0.35 -1.84 2.18
N PHE A 60 0.92 -1.44 3.32
CA PHE A 60 1.21 -2.39 4.40
C PHE A 60 -0.01 -2.71 5.26
N PHE A 61 -0.77 -1.70 5.72
CA PHE A 61 -1.88 -1.98 6.62
C PHE A 61 -3.08 -2.55 5.90
N ASP A 62 -3.37 -2.20 4.65
CA ASP A 62 -4.50 -2.77 3.92
C ASP A 62 -4.19 -4.20 3.47
N LYS A 63 -3.01 -4.49 2.90
CA LYS A 63 -2.62 -5.89 2.60
C LYS A 63 -2.66 -6.75 3.86
N PHE A 64 -2.11 -6.27 4.98
CA PHE A 64 -2.13 -7.01 6.25
C PHE A 64 -3.54 -7.13 6.85
N HIS A 65 -4.29 -6.04 6.91
CA HIS A 65 -5.63 -5.99 7.48
C HIS A 65 -6.60 -6.82 6.64
N ASN A 66 -6.58 -6.71 5.32
CA ASN A 66 -7.40 -7.52 4.43
C ASN A 66 -7.00 -8.98 4.47
N TRP A 67 -5.70 -9.31 4.54
CA TRP A 67 -5.26 -10.69 4.78
C TRP A 67 -5.77 -11.26 6.10
N TRP A 68 -5.68 -10.48 7.19
CA TRP A 68 -6.16 -10.88 8.52
C TRP A 68 -7.68 -11.00 8.58
N ARG A 69 -8.39 -10.03 7.98
CA ARG A 69 -9.85 -10.01 7.87
C ARG A 69 -10.34 -11.20 7.04
N GLN A 70 -9.68 -11.50 5.92
CA GLN A 70 -9.99 -12.66 5.06
C GLN A 70 -9.80 -13.96 5.83
N ARG A 71 -8.69 -14.10 6.56
CA ARG A 71 -8.41 -15.30 7.37
C ARG A 71 -9.45 -15.48 8.48
N SER A 72 -9.83 -14.39 9.13
CA SER A 72 -10.85 -14.39 10.19
C SER A 72 -12.24 -14.69 9.63
N HIS A 73 -12.61 -14.11 8.49
CA HIS A 73 -13.90 -14.34 7.83
C HIS A 73 -14.03 -15.80 7.38
N ARG A 74 -13.00 -16.37 6.73
CA ARG A 74 -12.98 -17.79 6.35
C ARG A 74 -13.04 -18.74 7.55
N ALA A 75 -12.53 -18.34 8.71
CA ALA A 75 -12.64 -19.13 9.93
C ALA A 75 -14.05 -19.07 10.53
N LEU A 76 -14.72 -17.92 10.44
CA LEU A 76 -16.05 -17.67 10.99
C LEU A 76 -17.18 -18.24 10.10
N THR A 77 -17.02 -18.21 8.77
CA THR A 77 -18.01 -18.72 7.80
C THR A 77 -17.80 -20.17 7.38
N ARG A 78 -17.06 -20.98 8.16
CA ARG A 78 -17.02 -22.46 7.99
C ARG A 78 -18.32 -23.12 8.45
N ASP A 79 -19.45 -22.63 7.98
CA ASP A 79 -20.73 -23.32 8.17
C ASP A 79 -20.87 -24.35 7.04
N LEU A 80 -20.57 -25.61 7.34
CA LEU A 80 -20.63 -26.73 6.39
C LEU A 80 -22.08 -27.08 5.95
N SER A 81 -23.07 -26.42 6.56
CA SER A 81 -24.48 -26.80 6.50
C SER A 81 -25.25 -26.17 5.33
N LYS A 82 -24.70 -25.12 4.68
CA LYS A 82 -25.35 -24.42 3.56
C LYS A 82 -24.52 -24.52 2.28
N PRO A 83 -25.07 -25.03 1.16
CA PRO A 83 -24.40 -24.98 -0.13
C PRO A 83 -24.41 -23.53 -0.63
N HIS A 84 -23.28 -22.83 -0.55
CA HIS A 84 -23.11 -21.53 -1.20
C HIS A 84 -22.95 -21.71 -2.70
N MET A 85 -23.77 -21.02 -3.49
CA MET A 85 -23.68 -21.07 -4.94
C MET A 85 -22.44 -20.32 -5.42
N ALA A 86 -21.86 -20.72 -6.56
CA ALA A 86 -20.62 -20.13 -7.06
C ALA A 86 -20.71 -18.61 -7.28
N TRP A 87 -21.87 -18.11 -7.72
CA TRP A 87 -22.09 -16.68 -7.95
C TRP A 87 -22.21 -15.86 -6.65
N GLU A 88 -22.69 -16.45 -5.55
CA GLU A 88 -22.75 -15.79 -4.24
C GLU A 88 -21.34 -15.57 -3.69
N GLN A 89 -20.46 -16.57 -3.89
CA GLN A 89 -19.06 -16.46 -3.51
C GLN A 89 -18.38 -15.35 -4.30
N ASP A 90 -18.59 -15.31 -5.61
CA ASP A 90 -18.03 -14.30 -6.50
C ASP A 90 -18.51 -12.88 -6.15
N TYR A 91 -19.77 -12.71 -5.74
CA TYR A 91 -20.32 -11.41 -5.32
C TYR A 91 -19.59 -10.80 -4.11
N HIS A 92 -18.92 -11.59 -3.28
CA HIS A 92 -18.15 -11.06 -2.14
C HIS A 92 -16.69 -10.72 -2.46
N LEU A 93 -16.17 -11.05 -3.65
CA LEU A 93 -14.83 -10.63 -4.07
C LEU A 93 -14.80 -9.16 -4.48
N GLN A 94 -13.62 -8.57 -4.37
CA GLN A 94 -13.38 -7.17 -4.69
C GLN A 94 -13.33 -6.99 -6.21
N ASP A 95 -14.07 -5.99 -6.71
CA ASP A 95 -13.95 -5.59 -8.11
C ASP A 95 -12.62 -4.85 -8.27
N PRO A 96 -11.71 -5.28 -9.17
CA PRO A 96 -10.38 -4.71 -9.29
C PRO A 96 -10.40 -3.24 -9.73
N GLY A 97 -11.51 -2.70 -10.24
CA GLY A 97 -11.59 -1.31 -10.67
C GLY A 97 -10.77 -1.03 -11.93
N ARG A 98 -11.11 0.05 -12.64
CA ARG A 98 -10.46 0.37 -13.93
C ARG A 98 -9.07 0.99 -13.75
N LEU A 99 -8.78 1.56 -12.58
CA LEU A 99 -7.51 2.24 -12.28
C LEU A 99 -6.50 1.37 -11.54
N ALA A 100 -6.87 0.22 -10.97
CA ALA A 100 -5.92 -0.57 -10.16
C ALA A 100 -4.67 -1.02 -10.93
N LEU A 101 -4.80 -1.32 -12.23
CA LEU A 101 -3.63 -1.63 -13.06
C LEU A 101 -2.70 -0.43 -13.20
N PHE A 102 -3.23 0.79 -13.28
CA PHE A 102 -2.42 2.00 -13.35
C PHE A 102 -1.61 2.18 -12.06
N ASP A 103 -2.23 1.96 -10.89
CA ASP A 103 -1.55 2.07 -9.60
C ASP A 103 -0.48 0.98 -9.42
N GLU A 104 -0.78 -0.26 -9.83
CA GLU A 104 0.19 -1.38 -9.83
C GLU A 104 1.39 -1.07 -10.75
N TYR A 105 1.16 -0.47 -11.93
CA TYR A 105 2.23 -0.01 -12.81
C TYR A 105 3.02 1.18 -12.26
N LEU A 106 2.33 2.14 -11.64
CA LEU A 106 2.96 3.32 -11.04
C LEU A 106 3.91 2.92 -9.92
N GLU A 107 3.52 1.97 -9.09
CA GLU A 107 4.36 1.39 -8.04
C GLU A 107 5.64 0.79 -8.61
N MET A 108 5.54 -0.01 -9.69
CA MET A 108 6.70 -0.60 -10.37
C MET A 108 7.62 0.48 -10.97
N ILE A 109 7.06 1.52 -11.59
CA ILE A 109 7.83 2.62 -12.18
C ILE A 109 8.55 3.43 -11.09
N LEU A 110 7.89 3.72 -9.97
CA LEU A 110 8.51 4.41 -8.84
C LEU A 110 9.67 3.59 -8.28
N GLN A 111 9.50 2.27 -8.11
CA GLN A 111 10.57 1.39 -7.64
C GLN A 111 11.76 1.38 -8.60
N TYR A 112 11.52 1.31 -9.91
CA TYR A 112 12.57 1.42 -10.92
C TYR A 112 13.28 2.79 -10.90
N GLY A 113 12.50 3.87 -10.76
CA GLY A 113 13.01 5.24 -10.62
C GLY A 113 13.91 5.42 -9.39
N PHE A 114 13.51 4.88 -8.25
CA PHE A 114 14.33 4.91 -7.03
C PHE A 114 15.63 4.10 -7.18
N VAL A 115 15.56 2.91 -7.76
CA VAL A 115 16.76 2.07 -7.96
C VAL A 115 17.74 2.77 -8.90
N THR A 116 17.28 3.31 -10.02
CA THR A 116 18.16 3.93 -11.03
C THR A 116 18.76 5.26 -10.57
N LEU A 117 17.97 6.12 -9.91
CA LEU A 117 18.45 7.45 -9.47
C LEU A 117 19.40 7.38 -8.27
N PHE A 118 19.24 6.40 -7.38
CA PHE A 118 19.99 6.33 -6.12
C PHE A 118 21.05 5.22 -6.08
N VAL A 119 21.25 4.44 -7.16
CA VAL A 119 22.25 3.37 -7.20
C VAL A 119 23.67 3.86 -6.90
N ALA A 120 24.02 5.09 -7.31
CA ALA A 120 25.33 5.68 -7.07
C ALA A 120 25.57 6.02 -5.57
N ALA A 121 24.50 6.35 -4.84
CA ALA A 121 24.56 6.65 -3.40
C ALA A 121 24.45 5.39 -2.53
N PHE A 122 23.69 4.39 -3.00
CA PHE A 122 23.47 3.15 -2.28
C PHE A 122 23.51 1.93 -3.24
N PRO A 123 24.67 1.26 -3.38
CA PRO A 123 24.85 0.18 -4.35
C PRO A 123 24.04 -1.09 -4.01
N LEU A 124 23.47 -1.19 -2.81
CA LEU A 124 22.60 -2.29 -2.38
C LEU A 124 21.12 -2.08 -2.74
N ALA A 125 20.73 -0.90 -3.25
CA ALA A 125 19.35 -0.62 -3.66
C ALA A 125 18.76 -1.65 -4.64
N PRO A 126 19.50 -2.15 -5.66
CA PRO A 126 18.99 -3.16 -6.59
C PRO A 126 18.65 -4.50 -5.91
N LEU A 127 19.37 -4.87 -4.84
CA LEU A 127 19.11 -6.11 -4.11
C LEU A 127 17.79 -6.02 -3.32
N PHE A 128 17.53 -4.90 -2.67
CA PHE A 128 16.25 -4.67 -1.99
C PHE A 128 15.07 -4.64 -2.95
N ALA A 129 15.26 -4.02 -4.13
CA ALA A 129 14.23 -4.04 -5.17
C ALA A 129 13.96 -5.45 -5.71
N LEU A 130 14.98 -6.30 -5.84
CA LEU A 130 14.80 -7.68 -6.25
C LEU A 130 14.01 -8.49 -5.20
N LEU A 131 14.34 -8.33 -3.92
CA LEU A 131 13.59 -8.96 -2.83
C LEU A 131 12.13 -8.48 -2.79
N ASN A 132 11.91 -7.17 -3.00
CA ASN A 132 10.56 -6.62 -3.07
C ASN A 132 9.79 -7.21 -4.25
N ASN A 133 10.37 -7.22 -5.45
CA ASN A 133 9.73 -7.78 -6.65
C ASN A 133 9.36 -9.27 -6.50
N ILE A 134 10.19 -10.09 -5.83
CA ILE A 134 9.87 -11.50 -5.57
C ILE A 134 8.66 -11.63 -4.64
N ALA A 135 8.57 -10.79 -3.62
CA ALA A 135 7.42 -10.77 -2.72
C ALA A 135 6.16 -10.24 -3.43
N GLU A 136 6.29 -9.15 -4.19
CA GLU A 136 5.22 -8.49 -4.95
C GLU A 136 4.55 -9.47 -5.91
N ILE A 137 5.33 -10.16 -6.75
CA ILE A 137 4.80 -11.14 -7.73
C ILE A 137 3.94 -12.22 -7.04
N ARG A 138 4.35 -12.67 -5.85
CA ARG A 138 3.60 -13.70 -5.11
C ARG A 138 2.33 -13.13 -4.46
N LEU A 139 2.41 -11.92 -3.92
CA LEU A 139 1.28 -11.23 -3.29
C LEU A 139 0.23 -10.84 -4.32
N ASP A 140 0.64 -10.37 -5.49
CA ASP A 140 -0.26 -9.98 -6.58
C ASP A 140 -0.93 -11.20 -7.22
N ALA A 141 -0.19 -12.30 -7.42
CA ALA A 141 -0.78 -13.56 -7.85
C ALA A 141 -1.81 -14.09 -6.82
N TYR A 142 -1.51 -13.99 -5.53
CA TYR A 142 -2.45 -14.38 -4.48
C TYR A 142 -3.70 -13.49 -4.48
N LYS A 143 -3.55 -12.18 -4.66
CA LYS A 143 -4.64 -11.20 -4.77
C LYS A 143 -5.56 -11.53 -5.96
N MET A 144 -4.98 -11.78 -7.13
CA MET A 144 -5.76 -12.11 -8.34
C MET A 144 -6.50 -13.45 -8.25
N VAL A 145 -5.91 -14.46 -7.60
CA VAL A 145 -6.52 -15.80 -7.53
C VAL A 145 -7.55 -15.92 -6.40
N THR A 146 -7.42 -15.14 -5.33
CA THR A 146 -8.23 -15.37 -4.10
C THR A 146 -9.06 -14.17 -3.62
N GLN A 147 -8.81 -12.97 -4.15
CA GLN A 147 -9.42 -11.73 -3.64
C GLN A 147 -10.10 -10.88 -4.74
N ALA A 148 -9.64 -10.96 -5.99
CA ALA A 148 -10.26 -10.27 -7.12
C ALA A 148 -11.26 -11.16 -7.88
N ARG A 149 -12.36 -10.56 -8.35
CA ARG A 149 -13.20 -11.19 -9.38
C ARG A 149 -12.44 -11.29 -10.70
N ARG A 150 -12.82 -12.25 -11.54
CA ARG A 150 -12.24 -12.38 -12.88
C ARG A 150 -12.50 -11.09 -13.67
N PRO A 151 -11.46 -10.44 -14.21
CA PRO A 151 -11.67 -9.32 -15.13
C PRO A 151 -12.37 -9.83 -16.39
N LEU A 152 -13.31 -9.03 -16.91
CA LEU A 152 -14.03 -9.28 -18.17
C LEU A 152 -13.27 -8.67 -19.35
#